data_AF-A0A0F8WHF7-F1
#
_entry.id   AF-A0A0F8WHF7-F1
#
_cell.length_a   1.000
_cell.length_b   1.000
_cell.length_c   1.000
_cell.angle_alpha   90.00
_cell.angle_beta   90.00
_cell.angle_gamma   90.00
#
_symmetry.space_group_name_H-M   'P 1'
#
loop_
_entity.id
_entity.type
_entity.pdbx_description
1 polymer ?
#
loop_
_entity_poly.entity_id
_entity_poly.type
_entity_poly.pdbx_seq_one_letter_code
_entity_poly.pdbx_strand_id
1 'polypeptide(L)'
;VAFFNFCLTIPLEKRLKHYIYDKWIIAKYPGAVKYCHNGNRYIGKGIIDILKLRTLLRKFVNFSLKKMKITRKYGINSNTPLSYWYNSNAEVKKHIDDYFDQNINRLDKYSELQNDCGKLYSIGNGLEKIQVITLLGVMKRYF
;
A
#
# COMPACT_ATOMS: atom_id res chain seq x y z
N VAL A 1 7.26 -10.98 -20.51
CA VAL A 1 8.33 -10.02 -20.88
C VAL A 1 8.04 -9.30 -22.20
N ALA A 2 7.64 -9.99 -23.28
CA ALA A 2 7.38 -9.38 -24.59
C ALA A 2 6.41 -8.17 -24.58
N PHE A 3 5.29 -8.28 -23.85
CA PHE A 3 4.30 -7.19 -23.76
C PHE A 3 4.86 -5.93 -23.09
N PHE A 4 5.63 -6.08 -22.01
CA PHE A 4 6.24 -4.92 -21.34
C PHE A 4 7.25 -4.23 -22.24
N ASN A 5 8.09 -5.01 -22.94
CA ASN A 5 9.03 -4.47 -23.91
C ASN A 5 8.32 -3.71 -25.03
N PHE A 6 7.21 -4.24 -25.57
CA PHE A 6 6.35 -3.53 -26.52
C PHE A 6 5.78 -2.23 -25.93
N CYS A 7 5.31 -2.23 -24.68
CA CYS A 7 4.86 -1.00 -24.05
C CYS A 7 5.97 0.05 -23.99
N LEU A 8 7.24 -0.34 -23.79
CA LEU A 8 8.36 0.58 -23.77
C LEU A 8 8.66 1.20 -25.15
N THR A 9 8.33 0.54 -26.26
CA THR A 9 8.49 1.11 -27.61
C THR A 9 7.47 2.21 -27.92
N ILE A 10 6.39 2.31 -27.14
CA ILE A 10 5.38 3.37 -27.30
C ILE A 10 5.99 4.72 -26.88
N PRO A 11 5.81 5.80 -27.66
CA PRO A 11 6.26 7.15 -27.29
C PRO A 11 5.77 7.56 -25.90
N LEU A 12 6.65 8.20 -25.12
CA LEU A 12 6.36 8.56 -23.73
C LEU A 12 5.07 9.38 -23.59
N GLU A 13 4.88 10.36 -24.47
CA GLU A 13 3.69 11.21 -24.51
C GLU A 13 2.36 10.43 -24.58
N LYS A 14 2.37 9.28 -25.28
CA LYS A 14 1.19 8.42 -25.42
C LYS A 14 0.98 7.52 -24.20
N ARG A 15 2.06 7.18 -23.47
CA ARG A 15 1.99 6.39 -22.23
C ARG A 15 1.61 7.23 -21.01
N LEU A 16 2.00 8.50 -21.01
CA LEU A 16 1.74 9.42 -19.90
C LEU A 16 0.25 9.54 -19.61
N LYS A 17 -0.06 9.67 -18.31
CA LYS A 17 -1.43 9.85 -17.78
C LYS A 17 -2.43 8.80 -18.28
N HIS A 18 -1.93 7.61 -18.62
CA HIS A 18 -2.73 6.50 -19.16
C HIS A 18 -3.43 6.80 -20.49
N TYR A 19 -2.96 7.78 -21.28
CA TYR A 19 -3.67 8.24 -22.49
C TYR A 19 -3.99 7.12 -23.49
N ILE A 20 -2.97 6.35 -23.91
CA ILE A 20 -3.18 5.27 -24.88
C ILE A 20 -4.02 4.13 -24.29
N TYR A 21 -3.86 3.86 -22.99
CA TYR A 21 -4.59 2.80 -22.29
C TYR A 21 -6.07 3.15 -22.13
N ASP A 22 -6.40 4.39 -21.78
CA ASP A 22 -7.77 4.86 -21.68
C ASP A 22 -8.47 4.81 -23.05
N LYS A 23 -7.80 5.27 -24.11
CA LYS A 23 -8.32 5.18 -25.48
C LYS A 23 -8.55 3.74 -25.92
N TRP A 24 -7.61 2.85 -25.61
CA TRP A 24 -7.73 1.44 -25.92
C TRP A 24 -8.89 0.77 -25.19
N ILE A 25 -9.06 1.05 -23.89
CA ILE A 25 -10.19 0.55 -23.09
C ILE A 25 -11.52 1.04 -23.65
N ILE A 26 -11.65 2.32 -24.00
CA ILE A 26 -12.87 2.88 -24.60
C ILE A 26 -13.18 2.18 -25.93
N ALA A 27 -12.18 1.95 -26.78
CA ALA A 27 -12.36 1.40 -28.12
C ALA A 27 -12.61 -0.12 -28.13
N LYS A 28 -11.96 -0.88 -27.25
CA LYS A 28 -12.01 -2.36 -27.27
C LYS A 28 -12.85 -2.97 -26.15
N TYR A 29 -13.02 -2.25 -25.04
CA TYR A 29 -13.72 -2.72 -23.86
C TYR A 29 -14.64 -1.64 -23.28
N PRO A 30 -15.62 -1.12 -24.05
CA PRO A 30 -16.48 -0.03 -23.62
C PRO A 30 -17.26 -0.35 -22.34
N GLY A 31 -17.62 -1.63 -22.13
CA GLY A 31 -18.26 -2.09 -20.89
C GLY A 31 -17.40 -1.95 -19.63
N ALA A 32 -16.07 -1.83 -19.75
CA ALA A 32 -15.15 -1.64 -18.63
C ALA A 32 -15.08 -0.18 -18.15
N VAL A 33 -15.51 0.77 -18.98
CA VAL A 33 -15.48 2.23 -18.70
C VAL A 33 -16.33 2.59 -17.47
N LYS A 34 -17.32 1.75 -17.11
CA LYS A 34 -18.16 1.93 -15.93
C LYS A 34 -17.40 1.74 -14.59
N TYR A 35 -16.27 1.02 -14.60
CA TYR A 35 -15.50 0.76 -13.40
C TYR A 35 -14.48 1.86 -13.12
N CYS A 36 -14.31 2.19 -11.84
CA CYS A 36 -13.41 3.24 -11.41
C CYS A 36 -11.97 2.71 -11.31
N HIS A 37 -11.02 3.37 -11.98
CA HIS A 37 -9.60 3.06 -11.86
C HIS A 37 -9.07 3.54 -10.49
N ASN A 38 -8.51 2.61 -9.71
CA ASN A 38 -8.00 2.82 -8.35
C ASN A 38 -8.98 3.57 -7.42
N GLY A 39 -10.29 3.37 -7.62
CA GLY A 39 -11.35 3.97 -6.81
C GLY A 39 -11.55 5.48 -6.97
N ASN A 40 -10.74 6.17 -7.78
CA ASN A 40 -10.76 7.64 -7.88
C ASN A 40 -10.88 8.22 -9.30
N ARG A 41 -10.69 7.43 -10.36
CA ARG A 41 -10.67 7.91 -11.74
C ARG A 41 -11.58 7.09 -12.64
N TYR A 42 -12.66 7.68 -13.16
CA TYR A 42 -13.46 7.05 -14.20
C TYR A 42 -12.84 7.30 -15.57
N ILE A 43 -12.78 6.25 -16.40
CA ILE A 43 -12.34 6.34 -17.78
C ILE A 43 -13.49 6.97 -18.60
N GLY A 44 -13.21 7.79 -19.61
CA GLY A 44 -14.23 8.32 -20.54
C GLY A 44 -15.21 9.38 -20.01
N LYS A 45 -15.32 9.61 -18.70
CA LYS A 45 -16.03 10.78 -18.16
C LYS A 45 -15.08 11.98 -18.12
N GLY A 46 -15.38 13.01 -18.91
CA GLY A 46 -14.83 14.34 -18.66
C GLY A 46 -15.07 14.69 -17.20
N ILE A 47 -14.02 15.17 -16.51
CA ILE A 47 -14.12 15.58 -15.11
C ILE A 47 -15.06 16.79 -15.07
N ILE A 48 -16.37 16.55 -14.94
CA ILE A 48 -17.32 17.62 -14.69
C ILE A 48 -16.96 18.20 -13.31
N ASP A 49 -16.84 19.52 -13.24
CA ASP A 49 -16.26 20.36 -12.18
C ASP A 49 -16.74 20.12 -10.74
N ILE A 50 -17.71 19.24 -10.51
CA ILE A 50 -18.24 18.83 -9.20
C ILE A 50 -17.13 18.22 -8.31
N LEU A 51 -16.14 17.56 -8.90
CA LEU A 51 -14.96 17.04 -8.19
C LEU A 51 -14.10 18.17 -7.59
N LYS A 52 -13.99 19.33 -8.25
CA LYS A 52 -13.20 20.46 -7.74
C LYS A 52 -13.83 21.06 -6.49
N LEU A 53 -15.15 21.28 -6.49
CA LEU A 53 -15.88 21.79 -5.32
C LEU A 53 -15.76 20.83 -4.12
N ARG A 54 -15.91 19.52 -4.36
CA ARG A 54 -15.75 18.49 -3.32
C ARG A 54 -14.31 18.43 -2.78
N THR A 55 -13.30 18.62 -3.62
CA THR A 55 -11.90 18.70 -3.16
C THR A 55 -11.60 19.97 -2.37
N LEU A 56 -12.20 21.11 -2.72
CA LEU A 56 -12.06 22.36 -1.97
C LEU A 56 -12.70 22.22 -0.59
N LEU A 57 -13.95 21.75 -0.51
CA LEU A 57 -14.64 21.50 0.76
C LEU A 57 -13.87 20.50 1.63
N ARG A 58 -13.32 19.43 1.04
CA ARG A 58 -12.50 18.46 1.76
C ARG A 58 -11.17 19.05 2.26
N LYS A 59 -10.56 19.99 1.53
CA LYS A 59 -9.36 20.72 2.01
C LYS A 59 -9.70 21.58 3.24
N PHE A 60 -10.82 22.29 3.22
CA PHE A 60 -11.29 23.09 4.36
C PHE A 60 -11.60 22.21 5.58
N VAL A 61 -12.34 21.12 5.39
CA VAL A 61 -12.63 20.17 6.48
C VAL A 61 -11.34 19.59 7.06
N ASN A 62 -10.40 19.16 6.22
CA ASN A 62 -9.12 18.62 6.68
C ASN A 62 -8.25 19.67 7.39
N PHE A 63 -8.30 20.94 6.96
CA PHE A 63 -7.61 22.05 7.62
C PHE A 63 -8.17 22.30 9.01
N SER A 64 -9.50 22.37 9.15
CA SER A 64 -10.18 22.52 10.44
C SER A 64 -9.91 21.35 11.38
N LEU A 65 -9.98 20.10 10.88
CA LEU A 65 -9.67 18.90 11.66
C LEU A 65 -8.22 18.87 12.14
N LYS A 66 -7.25 19.25 11.29
CA LYS A 66 -5.83 19.38 11.70
C LYS A 66 -5.64 20.45 12.78
N LYS A 67 -6.29 21.60 12.65
CA LYS A 67 -6.24 22.69 13.65
C LYS A 67 -6.79 22.26 15.00
N MET A 68 -7.84 21.42 15.00
CA MET A 68 -8.42 20.84 16.21
C MET A 68 -7.62 19.67 16.82
N LYS A 69 -6.42 19.35 16.28
CA LYS A 69 -5.64 18.14 16.62
C LYS A 69 -6.43 16.83 16.48
N ILE A 70 -7.59 16.87 15.83
CA ILE A 70 -8.32 15.69 15.35
C ILE A 70 -7.60 15.27 14.09
N THR A 71 -6.39 14.77 14.26
CA THR A 71 -5.79 13.95 13.24
C THR A 71 -6.75 12.78 13.07
N ARG A 72 -7.25 12.56 11.84
CA ARG A 72 -7.57 11.19 11.49
C ARG A 72 -6.29 10.44 11.86
N LYS A 73 -6.36 9.57 12.88
CA LYS A 73 -5.65 8.30 12.77
C LYS A 73 -6.07 7.85 11.38
N TYR A 74 -5.20 8.07 10.39
CA TYR A 74 -5.18 7.17 9.27
C TYR A 74 -4.94 5.86 10.00
N GLY A 75 -6.04 5.19 10.36
CA GLY A 75 -6.00 3.80 10.69
C GLY A 75 -5.21 3.29 9.51
N ILE A 76 -4.01 2.80 9.81
CA ILE A 76 -3.39 1.78 9.00
C ILE A 76 -4.44 0.69 9.07
N ASN A 77 -5.47 0.81 8.23
CA ASN A 77 -6.50 -0.19 8.11
C ASN A 77 -5.68 -1.36 7.63
N SER A 78 -5.54 -2.33 8.52
CA SER A 78 -4.77 -3.56 8.44
C SER A 78 -5.35 -4.51 7.38
N ASN A 79 -5.78 -3.94 6.25
CA ASN A 79 -6.25 -4.62 5.06
C ASN A 79 -5.14 -4.68 4.02
N THR A 80 -3.88 -4.70 4.46
CA THR A 80 -2.81 -5.16 3.57
C THR A 80 -3.06 -6.65 3.29
N PRO A 81 -2.82 -7.14 2.06
CA PRO A 81 -2.94 -8.57 1.77
C PRO A 81 -2.15 -9.43 2.77
N LEU A 82 -1.02 -8.92 3.25
CA LEU A 82 -0.21 -9.57 4.27
C LEU A 82 -0.87 -9.65 5.64
N SER A 83 -1.50 -8.58 6.12
CA SER A 83 -2.29 -8.63 7.36
C SER A 83 -3.44 -9.63 7.23
N TYR A 84 -4.10 -9.66 6.07
CA TYR A 84 -5.14 -10.64 5.78
C TYR A 84 -4.59 -12.08 5.84
N TRP A 85 -3.49 -12.38 5.14
CA TRP A 85 -2.89 -13.72 5.14
C TRP A 85 -2.37 -14.15 6.51
N TYR A 86 -1.73 -13.25 7.25
CA TYR A 86 -1.27 -13.55 8.61
C TYR A 86 -2.43 -13.91 9.54
N ASN A 87 -3.61 -13.29 9.37
CA ASN A 87 -4.77 -13.58 10.19
C ASN A 87 -5.64 -14.74 9.70
N SER A 88 -5.61 -15.06 8.40
CA SER A 88 -6.50 -16.04 7.77
C SER A 88 -5.84 -17.36 7.39
N ASN A 89 -4.50 -17.37 7.22
CA ASN A 89 -3.75 -18.55 6.82
C ASN A 89 -2.78 -18.96 7.93
N ALA A 90 -3.10 -20.09 8.58
CA ALA A 90 -2.34 -20.62 9.71
C ALA A 90 -0.90 -20.99 9.32
N GLU A 91 -0.66 -21.46 8.09
CA GLU A 91 0.68 -21.81 7.62
C GLU A 91 1.55 -20.56 7.45
N VAL A 92 1.00 -19.51 6.84
CA VAL A 92 1.69 -18.20 6.70
C VAL A 92 1.97 -17.61 8.07
N LYS A 93 0.99 -17.62 8.98
CA LYS A 93 1.17 -17.14 10.35
C LYS A 93 2.31 -17.88 11.04
N LYS A 94 2.28 -19.21 11.01
CA LYS A 94 3.30 -20.05 11.61
C LYS A 94 4.68 -19.75 11.03
N HIS A 95 4.79 -19.66 9.70
CA HIS A 95 6.08 -19.38 9.06
C HIS A 95 6.67 -18.04 9.51
N ILE A 96 5.84 -17.00 9.63
CA ILE A 96 6.28 -15.66 10.05
C ILE A 96 6.64 -15.66 11.55
N ASP A 97 5.84 -16.30 12.40
CA ASP A 97 6.09 -16.42 13.84
C ASP A 97 7.38 -17.21 14.11
N ASP A 98 7.55 -18.38 13.47
CA ASP A 98 8.77 -19.19 13.56
C ASP A 98 10.00 -18.39 13.11
N TYR A 99 9.87 -17.57 12.06
CA TYR A 99 10.97 -16.74 11.58
C TYR A 99 11.35 -15.65 12.61
N PHE A 100 10.37 -15.02 13.26
CA PHE A 100 10.61 -14.04 14.32
C PHE A 100 11.38 -14.69 15.48
N ASP A 101 10.85 -15.78 16.02
CA ASP A 101 11.41 -16.48 17.20
C ASP A 101 12.84 -16.95 16.95
N GLN A 102 13.13 -17.46 15.75
CA GLN A 102 14.46 -17.94 15.39
C GLN A 102 15.50 -16.84 15.19
N ASN A 103 15.08 -15.59 14.97
CA ASN A 103 16.00 -14.53 14.54
C ASN A 103 16.04 -13.32 15.48
N ILE A 104 15.13 -13.18 16.43
CA ILE A 104 15.10 -12.02 17.35
C ILE A 104 16.40 -11.86 18.17
N ASN A 105 17.09 -12.96 18.48
CA ASN A 105 18.38 -12.95 19.20
C ASN A 105 19.53 -12.36 18.36
N ARG A 106 19.36 -12.18 17.04
CA ARG A 106 20.35 -11.47 16.21
C ARG A 106 20.50 -9.99 16.62
N LEU A 107 19.55 -9.49 17.41
CA LEU A 107 19.56 -8.13 17.95
C LEU A 107 20.11 -8.06 19.38
N ASP A 108 20.72 -9.12 19.94
CA ASP A 108 21.20 -9.14 21.34
C ASP A 108 22.21 -8.01 21.65
N LYS A 109 22.98 -7.58 20.65
CA LYS A 109 23.91 -6.43 20.76
C LYS A 109 23.21 -5.06 20.85
N TYR A 110 21.91 -5.02 20.58
CA TYR A 110 21.07 -3.82 20.46
C TYR A 110 19.79 -3.99 21.27
N SER A 111 19.92 -4.11 22.60
CA SER A 111 18.83 -4.46 23.51
C SER A 111 17.59 -3.54 23.42
N GLU A 112 17.77 -2.24 23.21
CA GLU A 112 16.67 -1.29 22.99
C GLU A 112 15.89 -1.63 21.71
N LEU A 113 16.61 -1.85 20.60
CA LEU A 113 16.02 -2.21 19.31
C LEU A 113 15.32 -3.59 19.37
N GLN A 114 15.90 -4.54 20.09
CA GLN A 114 15.29 -5.86 20.31
C GLN A 114 13.97 -5.74 21.06
N ASN A 115 13.93 -4.91 22.12
CA ASN A 115 12.71 -4.66 22.89
C ASN A 115 11.62 -3.99 22.05
N ASP A 116 11.99 -3.00 21.25
CA ASP A 116 11.06 -2.32 20.34
C ASP A 116 10.50 -3.27 19.28
N CYS A 117 11.35 -4.13 18.70
CA CYS A 117 10.92 -5.18 17.79
C CYS A 117 9.96 -6.16 18.47
N GLY A 118 10.23 -6.56 19.72
CA GLY A 118 9.35 -7.42 20.50
C GLY A 118 7.97 -6.82 20.73
N LYS A 119 7.90 -5.53 21.07
CA LYS A 119 6.63 -4.80 21.24
C LYS A 119 5.87 -4.67 19.92
N LEU A 120 6.55 -4.25 18.86
CA LEU A 120 5.96 -4.11 17.53
C LEU A 120 5.44 -5.44 17.00
N TYR A 121 6.15 -6.54 17.25
CA TYR A 121 5.72 -7.85 16.81
C TYR A 121 4.54 -8.38 17.64
N SER A 122 4.54 -8.16 18.95
CA SER A 122 3.52 -8.73 19.86
C SER A 122 2.19 -7.97 19.80
N ILE A 123 2.23 -6.63 19.78
CA ILE A 123 1.05 -5.76 19.90
C ILE A 123 0.66 -5.14 18.55
N GLY A 124 1.63 -5.02 17.64
CA GLY A 124 1.45 -4.31 16.39
C GLY A 124 0.58 -5.03 15.35
N ASN A 125 0.20 -4.26 14.33
CA ASN A 125 -0.53 -4.72 13.16
C ASN A 125 0.39 -5.45 12.17
N GLY A 126 -0.19 -6.08 11.12
CA GLY A 126 0.59 -6.88 10.18
C GLY A 126 1.71 -6.11 9.46
N LEU A 127 1.59 -4.80 9.26
CA LEU A 127 2.67 -3.98 8.70
C LEU A 127 3.86 -3.88 9.66
N GLU A 128 3.59 -3.65 10.95
CA GLU A 128 4.63 -3.57 12.00
C GLU A 128 5.34 -4.90 12.17
N LYS A 129 4.60 -6.01 12.16
CA LYS A 129 5.18 -7.37 12.16
C LYS A 129 6.14 -7.55 10.98
N ILE A 130 5.75 -7.14 9.77
CA ILE A 130 6.59 -7.29 8.57
C ILE A 130 7.83 -6.40 8.61
N GLN A 131 7.75 -5.20 9.17
CA GLN A 131 8.92 -4.34 9.38
C GLN A 131 9.96 -5.06 10.23
N VAL A 132 9.53 -5.68 11.33
CA VAL A 132 10.40 -6.50 12.18
C VAL A 132 11.00 -7.67 11.41
N ILE A 133 10.18 -8.45 10.69
CA ILE A 133 10.68 -9.58 9.88
C ILE A 133 11.69 -9.13 8.83
N THR A 134 11.47 -7.97 8.19
CA THR A 134 12.38 -7.40 7.19
C THR A 134 13.72 -7.05 7.82
N LEU A 135 13.72 -6.39 8.98
CA LEU A 135 14.93 -6.08 9.73
C LEU A 135 15.68 -7.37 10.10
N LEU A 136 14.98 -8.35 10.67
CA LEU A 136 15.58 -9.64 11.03
C LEU A 136 16.14 -10.38 9.80
N GLY A 137 15.50 -10.23 8.65
CA GLY A 137 16.02 -10.70 7.35
C GLY A 137 17.34 -10.06 6.95
N VAL A 138 17.45 -8.73 7.11
CA VAL A 138 18.72 -8.02 6.89
C VAL A 138 19.78 -8.48 7.87
N MET A 139 19.45 -8.55 9.16
CA MET A 139 20.37 -9.02 10.19
C MET A 139 20.87 -10.43 9.88
N LYS A 140 19.98 -11.37 9.56
CA LYS A 140 20.35 -12.74 9.18
C LYS A 140 21.26 -12.82 7.95
N ARG A 141 21.08 -11.91 6.99
CA ARG A 141 21.75 -11.96 5.68
C ARG A 141 23.15 -11.34 5.72
N TYR A 142 23.34 -10.30 6.52
CA TYR A 142 24.53 -9.43 6.43
C TYR A 142 25.33 -9.31 7.73
N PHE A 143 24.82 -9.82 8.86
CA PHE A 143 25.45 -9.71 10.17
C PHE A 143 25.43 -11.06 10.92
#